data_AF-A0A9D7N336-F1
#
_entry.id   AF-A0A9D7N336-F1
#
_cell.length_a   1.000
_cell.length_b   1.000
_cell.length_c   1.000
_cell.angle_alpha   90.00
_cell.angle_beta   90.00
_cell.angle_gamma   90.00
#
_symmetry.space_group_name_H-M   'P 1'
#
loop_
_entity.id
_entity.type
_entity.pdbx_description
1 polymer ?
#
loop_
_entity_poly.entity_id
_entity_poly.type
_entity_poly.pdbx_seq_one_letter_code
_entity_poly.pdbx_strand_id
1 'polypeptide(L)'
;MKTLRFGRVRLIARVSWRPRLRWAQLRLAIRRVHLYSGLALVPFVALYAVTAFLFNHPSAAAELELRTLSRADLEAHGRSPLPPPLVLAEQLLAAAGESGWALDPEGELRYRGRLALQGRDGEREHTLSFDEANGAALWTQRPRATRGEPERRALELPAVREALASTTQAALHALRSAGEEPRDLRVRSAPVLELGLVAGGEKRRASYDLAKGELVVHPAGEERARSLRSFLLRLHTAHGYPAELGARTAWALLVDLMAAALVLWVASGLLMWWQMKLLRRAGLVALATGGIAALVLGERMWGLLA
;
A
#
# COMPACT_ATOMS: atom_id res chain seq x y z
N MET A 1 -76.81 10.68 69.26
CA MET A 1 -76.54 11.68 68.21
C MET A 1 -75.32 11.20 67.43
N LYS A 2 -75.43 10.81 66.14
CA LYS A 2 -75.31 11.68 64.94
C LYS A 2 -73.97 12.46 64.99
N THR A 3 -72.99 12.38 64.08
CA THR A 3 -72.97 12.16 62.61
C THR A 3 -71.49 12.11 62.14
N LEU A 4 -71.09 11.14 61.31
CA LEU A 4 -70.68 11.26 59.88
C LEU A 4 -69.22 11.65 59.53
N ARG A 5 -68.60 10.72 58.78
CA ARG A 5 -67.77 10.84 57.55
C ARG A 5 -66.60 11.84 57.55
N PHE A 6 -65.41 11.38 57.13
CA PHE A 6 -64.99 11.43 55.72
C PHE A 6 -63.70 10.62 55.51
N GLY A 7 -63.74 9.74 54.51
CA GLY A 7 -62.57 9.02 54.03
C GLY A 7 -61.66 9.90 53.19
N ARG A 8 -60.36 9.56 53.20
CA ARG A 8 -59.45 9.79 52.09
C ARG A 8 -58.56 8.57 51.92
N VAL A 9 -58.98 7.70 51.01
CA VAL A 9 -58.09 6.71 50.39
C VAL A 9 -57.10 7.49 49.52
N ARG A 10 -55.85 7.63 49.97
CA ARG A 10 -54.76 8.10 49.10
C ARG A 10 -54.38 6.93 48.19
N LEU A 11 -54.87 6.96 46.95
CA LEU A 11 -54.29 6.17 45.86
C LEU A 11 -52.82 6.59 45.72
N ILE A 12 -51.90 5.72 46.12
CA ILE A 12 -50.49 5.86 45.78
C ILE A 12 -50.38 5.56 44.28
N ALA A 13 -50.20 6.63 43.49
CA ALA A 13 -49.87 6.50 42.08
C ALA A 13 -48.58 5.67 41.95
N ARG A 14 -48.71 4.46 41.40
CA ARG A 14 -47.56 3.64 40.98
C ARG A 14 -46.91 4.32 39.78
N VAL A 15 -45.99 5.24 40.06
CA VAL A 15 -45.10 5.82 39.05
C VAL A 15 -44.36 4.68 38.37
N SER A 16 -44.49 4.56 37.05
CA SER A 16 -44.01 3.45 36.26
C SER A 16 -42.47 3.46 36.13
N TRP A 17 -41.79 2.72 37.01
CA TRP A 17 -40.33 2.50 37.05
C TRP A 17 -39.76 1.62 35.90
N ARG A 18 -40.47 1.46 34.78
CA ARG A 18 -40.12 0.48 33.73
C ARG A 18 -39.02 0.85 32.72
N PRO A 19 -38.56 2.11 32.50
CA PRO A 19 -37.56 2.38 31.46
C PRO A 19 -36.14 1.92 31.83
N ARG A 20 -35.82 1.80 33.13
CA ARG A 20 -34.46 1.43 33.59
C ARG A 20 -34.10 -0.03 33.31
N LEU A 21 -35.08 -0.94 33.31
CA LEU A 21 -34.84 -2.37 33.14
C LEU A 21 -34.48 -2.73 31.69
N ARG A 22 -35.17 -2.13 30.71
CA ARG A 22 -34.89 -2.37 29.27
C ARG A 22 -33.49 -1.90 28.87
N TRP A 23 -33.04 -0.76 29.42
CA TRP A 23 -31.70 -0.25 29.16
C TRP A 23 -30.60 -1.09 29.83
N ALA A 24 -30.87 -1.68 31.00
CA ALA A 24 -29.93 -2.63 31.60
C ALA A 24 -29.75 -3.89 30.75
N GLN A 25 -30.83 -4.45 30.22
CA GLN A 25 -30.81 -5.63 29.35
C GLN A 25 -30.12 -5.34 28.01
N LEU A 26 -30.42 -4.20 27.36
CA LEU A 26 -29.78 -3.82 26.11
C LEU A 26 -28.27 -3.60 26.28
N ARG A 27 -27.80 -2.92 27.34
CA ARG A 27 -26.36 -2.79 27.61
C ARG A 27 -25.68 -4.14 27.82
N LEU A 28 -26.35 -5.08 28.48
CA LEU A 28 -25.82 -6.44 28.67
C LEU A 28 -25.74 -7.18 27.33
N ALA A 29 -26.76 -7.06 26.48
CA ALA A 29 -26.76 -7.65 25.15
C ALA A 29 -25.62 -7.08 24.28
N ILE A 30 -25.46 -5.75 24.23
CA ILE A 30 -24.37 -5.09 23.50
C ILE A 30 -23.00 -5.61 23.96
N ARG A 31 -22.77 -5.70 25.28
CA ARG A 31 -21.51 -6.24 25.82
C ARG A 31 -21.27 -7.70 25.41
N ARG A 32 -22.31 -8.53 25.43
CA ARG A 32 -22.20 -9.94 25.02
C ARG A 32 -21.95 -10.08 23.52
N VAL A 33 -22.69 -9.35 22.70
CA VAL A 33 -22.49 -9.32 21.24
C VAL A 33 -21.07 -8.86 20.94
N HIS A 34 -20.63 -7.74 21.52
CA HIS A 34 -19.26 -7.23 21.34
C HIS A 34 -18.20 -8.25 21.76
N LEU A 35 -18.36 -8.90 22.92
CA LEU A 35 -17.44 -9.94 23.39
C LEU A 35 -17.36 -11.12 22.42
N TYR A 36 -18.51 -11.69 22.04
CA TYR A 36 -18.54 -12.89 21.22
C TYR A 36 -18.15 -12.61 19.76
N SER A 37 -18.59 -11.47 19.20
CA SER A 37 -18.16 -11.05 17.87
C SER A 37 -16.66 -10.75 17.86
N GLY A 38 -16.15 -10.08 18.90
CA GLY A 38 -14.73 -9.82 19.07
C GLY A 38 -13.92 -11.12 19.09
N LEU A 39 -14.31 -12.08 19.92
CA LEU A 39 -13.64 -13.39 20.01
C LEU A 39 -13.71 -14.19 18.70
N ALA A 40 -14.84 -14.21 18.02
CA ALA A 40 -14.97 -14.87 16.73
C ALA A 40 -14.11 -14.19 15.64
N LEU A 41 -13.90 -12.88 15.73
CA LEU A 41 -13.09 -12.12 14.78
C LEU A 41 -11.59 -12.10 15.11
N VAL A 42 -11.17 -12.54 16.31
CA VAL A 42 -9.75 -12.59 16.74
C VAL A 42 -8.81 -13.13 15.65
N PRO A 43 -9.02 -14.31 15.05
CA PRO A 43 -8.09 -14.84 14.05
C PRO A 43 -8.00 -13.97 12.80
N PHE A 44 -9.11 -13.35 12.37
CA PHE A 44 -9.12 -12.43 11.23
C PHE A 44 -8.42 -11.13 11.54
N VAL A 45 -8.66 -10.53 12.72
CA VAL A 45 -7.99 -9.30 13.14
C VAL A 45 -6.50 -9.53 13.34
N ALA A 46 -6.10 -10.66 13.92
CA ALA A 46 -4.70 -11.05 14.05
C ALA A 46 -4.02 -11.20 12.69
N LEU A 47 -4.65 -11.91 11.75
CA LEU A 47 -4.19 -12.02 10.37
C LEU A 47 -4.08 -10.64 9.71
N TYR A 48 -5.09 -9.78 9.89
CA TYR A 48 -5.09 -8.43 9.32
C TYR A 48 -3.98 -7.55 9.90
N ALA A 49 -3.69 -7.67 11.20
CA ALA A 49 -2.59 -6.96 11.85
C ALA A 49 -1.23 -7.39 11.28
N VAL A 50 -1.00 -8.71 11.16
CA VAL A 50 0.24 -9.26 10.60
C VAL A 50 0.38 -8.85 9.14
N THR A 51 -0.65 -9.06 8.32
CA THR A 51 -0.62 -8.70 6.90
C THR A 51 -0.43 -7.19 6.72
N ALA A 52 -1.09 -6.31 7.48
CA ALA A 52 -0.87 -4.86 7.40
C ALA A 52 0.59 -4.49 7.64
N PHE A 53 1.23 -5.10 8.65
CA PHE A 53 2.66 -4.93 8.89
C PHE A 53 3.50 -5.42 7.69
N LEU A 54 3.22 -6.61 7.15
CA LEU A 54 3.94 -7.17 5.99
C LEU A 54 3.71 -6.38 4.69
N PHE A 55 2.53 -5.79 4.51
CA PHE A 55 2.23 -4.90 3.39
C PHE A 55 3.09 -3.64 3.44
N ASN A 56 3.31 -3.10 4.65
CA ASN A 56 4.14 -1.91 4.86
C ASN A 56 5.64 -2.24 4.84
N HIS A 57 6.00 -3.45 5.28
CA HIS A 57 7.37 -3.99 5.36
C HIS A 57 7.50 -5.24 4.48
N PRO A 58 7.54 -5.09 3.15
CA PRO A 58 7.59 -6.23 2.23
C PRO A 58 8.87 -7.06 2.35
N SER A 59 9.87 -6.59 3.09
CA SER A 59 11.09 -7.34 3.43
C SER A 59 10.98 -8.18 4.70
N ALA A 60 10.00 -7.96 5.57
CA ALA A 60 9.96 -8.56 6.90
C ALA A 60 9.58 -10.06 6.93
N ALA A 61 8.84 -10.55 5.93
CA ALA A 61 8.47 -11.97 5.82
C ALA A 61 8.64 -12.53 4.41
N ALA A 62 9.34 -11.81 3.55
CA ALA A 62 9.66 -12.35 2.25
C ALA A 62 10.95 -13.15 2.39
N GLU A 63 11.01 -14.32 1.75
CA GLU A 63 12.23 -15.11 1.52
C GLU A 63 13.15 -14.35 0.55
N LEU A 64 13.46 -13.09 0.88
CA LEU A 64 14.30 -12.20 0.10
C LEU A 64 15.71 -12.34 0.63
N GLU A 65 16.61 -12.85 -0.20
CA GLU A 65 17.99 -12.45 -0.07
C GLU A 65 18.07 -10.96 -0.46
N LEU A 66 18.26 -10.11 0.54
CA LEU A 66 18.49 -8.68 0.36
C LEU A 66 19.99 -8.47 0.21
N ARG A 67 20.43 -8.12 -1.00
CA ARG A 67 21.77 -7.58 -1.21
C ARG A 67 21.64 -6.11 -1.60
N THR A 68 22.25 -5.25 -0.82
CA THR A 68 22.44 -3.84 -1.17
C THR A 68 23.64 -3.73 -2.10
N LEU A 69 23.41 -3.22 -3.31
CA LEU A 69 24.49 -2.83 -4.21
C LEU A 69 24.81 -1.36 -3.95
N SER A 70 26.06 -1.07 -3.59
CA SER A 70 26.46 0.31 -3.32
C SER A 70 26.50 1.12 -4.62
N ARG A 71 26.38 2.43 -4.49
CA ARG A 71 26.51 3.35 -5.63
C ARG A 71 27.86 3.19 -6.33
N ALA A 72 28.94 3.05 -5.54
CA ALA A 72 30.30 2.89 -6.05
C ALA A 72 30.45 1.61 -6.87
N ASP A 73 29.84 0.51 -6.43
CA ASP A 73 29.84 -0.75 -7.19
C ASP A 73 29.13 -0.58 -8.54
N LEU A 74 28.01 0.14 -8.58
CA LEU A 74 27.27 0.34 -9.83
C LEU A 74 28.00 1.27 -10.80
N GLU A 75 28.61 2.34 -10.29
CA GLU A 75 29.41 3.27 -11.09
C GLU A 75 30.69 2.60 -11.64
N ALA A 76 31.34 1.76 -10.85
CA ALA A 76 32.50 0.97 -11.29
C ALA A 76 32.17 0.03 -12.48
N HIS A 77 30.90 -0.34 -12.62
CA HIS A 77 30.40 -1.17 -13.72
C HIS A 77 29.72 -0.37 -14.84
N GLY A 78 29.94 0.94 -14.89
CA GLY A 78 29.52 1.78 -16.02
C GLY A 78 28.07 2.23 -15.99
N ARG A 79 27.40 2.19 -14.84
CA ARG A 79 26.06 2.80 -14.70
C ARG A 79 26.15 4.30 -15.00
N SER A 80 25.40 4.76 -15.99
CA SER A 80 25.14 6.20 -16.16
C SER A 80 23.88 6.60 -15.38
N PRO A 81 23.90 7.69 -14.60
CA PRO A 81 22.68 8.20 -13.98
C PRO A 81 21.68 8.63 -15.05
N LEU A 82 20.39 8.66 -14.70
CA LEU A 82 19.38 9.25 -15.57
C LEU A 82 19.75 10.72 -15.87
N PRO A 83 19.52 11.21 -17.10
CA PRO A 83 19.72 12.61 -17.39
C PRO A 83 18.93 13.50 -16.42
N PRO A 84 19.43 14.68 -16.06
CA PRO A 84 18.68 15.62 -15.24
C PRO A 84 17.29 15.88 -15.82
N PRO A 85 16.22 16.00 -15.00
CA PRO A 85 14.85 16.18 -15.49
C PRO A 85 14.70 17.29 -16.54
N LEU A 86 15.44 18.39 -16.38
CA LEU A 86 15.46 19.51 -17.32
C LEU A 86 15.99 19.11 -18.70
N VAL A 87 17.16 18.46 -18.74
CA VAL A 87 17.80 18.01 -20.00
C VAL A 87 16.86 17.04 -20.74
N LEU A 88 16.21 16.13 -20.01
CA LEU A 88 15.29 15.19 -20.61
C LEU A 88 14.00 15.87 -21.10
N ALA A 89 13.48 16.86 -20.37
CA ALA A 89 12.31 17.63 -20.77
C ALA A 89 12.58 18.45 -22.04
N GLU A 90 13.78 19.02 -22.18
CA GLU A 90 14.24 19.72 -23.39
C GLU A 90 14.35 18.77 -24.60
N GLN A 91 14.93 17.58 -24.40
CA GLN A 91 15.00 16.55 -25.45
C GLN A 91 13.61 16.06 -25.89
N LEU A 92 12.69 15.91 -24.94
CA LEU A 92 11.30 15.56 -25.20
C LEU A 92 10.61 16.60 -26.07
N LEU A 93 10.78 17.89 -25.74
CA LEU A 93 10.21 18.98 -26.53
C LEU A 93 10.83 19.08 -27.92
N ALA A 94 12.15 18.90 -28.03
CA ALA A 94 12.83 18.86 -29.32
C ALA A 94 12.33 17.69 -30.19
N ALA A 95 12.12 16.52 -29.59
CA ALA A 95 11.57 15.34 -30.28
C ALA A 95 10.07 15.48 -30.63
N ALA A 96 9.32 16.24 -29.83
CA ALA A 96 7.90 16.52 -30.07
C ALA A 96 7.64 17.53 -31.20
N GLY A 97 8.69 18.14 -31.79
CA GLY A 97 8.60 18.98 -32.98
C GLY A 97 7.77 20.26 -32.80
N GLU A 98 7.09 20.70 -33.87
CA GLU A 98 6.28 21.95 -33.93
C GLU A 98 4.93 21.86 -33.18
N SER A 99 4.84 21.09 -32.11
CA SER A 99 3.62 20.93 -31.32
C SER A 99 3.20 22.22 -30.59
N GLY A 100 4.02 23.28 -30.65
CA GLY A 100 3.75 24.59 -30.02
C GLY A 100 3.85 24.54 -28.50
N TRP A 101 4.52 23.52 -27.96
CA TRP A 101 4.68 23.30 -26.53
C TRP A 101 5.98 23.93 -26.03
N ALA A 102 5.88 24.72 -24.96
CA ALA A 102 7.03 25.21 -24.20
C ALA A 102 6.96 24.68 -22.76
N LEU A 103 8.09 24.58 -22.07
CA LEU A 103 8.09 24.28 -20.63
C LEU A 103 7.39 25.42 -19.87
N ASP A 104 6.56 25.07 -18.90
CA ASP A 104 6.07 26.04 -17.92
C ASP A 104 7.25 26.42 -17.00
N PRO A 105 7.75 27.67 -17.02
CA PRO A 105 8.89 28.07 -16.19
C PRO A 105 8.59 27.99 -14.69
N GLU A 106 7.31 27.98 -14.30
CA GLU A 106 6.85 27.81 -12.92
C GLU A 106 6.49 26.34 -12.60
N GLY A 107 6.56 25.44 -13.58
CA GLY A 107 6.21 24.04 -13.46
C GLY A 107 7.29 23.25 -12.73
N GLU A 108 6.88 22.42 -11.76
CA GLU A 108 7.80 21.52 -11.05
C GLU A 108 8.25 20.38 -11.99
N LEU A 109 9.55 20.30 -12.27
CA LEU A 109 10.19 19.24 -13.05
C LEU A 109 10.80 18.19 -12.10
N ARG A 110 10.20 17.01 -12.04
CA ARG A 110 10.72 15.93 -11.19
C ARG A 110 10.42 14.55 -11.74
N TYR A 111 11.31 13.60 -11.42
CA TYR A 111 11.02 12.19 -11.58
C TYR A 111 10.12 11.71 -10.44
N ARG A 112 9.08 10.93 -10.79
CA ARG A 112 8.18 10.31 -9.83
C ARG A 112 8.20 8.79 -10.00
N GLY A 113 8.54 8.08 -8.93
CA GLY A 113 8.63 6.61 -8.92
C GLY A 113 10.06 6.12 -8.72
N ARG A 114 10.27 4.80 -8.83
CA ARG A 114 11.60 4.17 -8.76
C ARG A 114 11.88 3.46 -10.08
N LEU A 115 13.12 3.50 -10.54
CA LEU A 115 13.58 2.59 -11.56
C LEU A 115 13.67 1.20 -10.93
N ALA A 116 13.04 0.20 -11.53
CA ALA A 116 13.14 -1.18 -11.12
C ALA A 116 13.38 -2.06 -12.34
N LEU A 117 14.51 -2.75 -12.33
CA LEU A 117 14.80 -3.83 -13.25
C LEU A 117 14.31 -5.14 -12.65
N GLN A 118 13.96 -6.09 -13.51
CA GLN A 118 13.48 -7.40 -13.13
C GLN A 118 14.12 -8.46 -14.02
N GLY A 119 14.85 -9.37 -13.39
CA GLY A 119 15.53 -10.47 -14.05
C GLY A 119 14.90 -11.81 -13.74
N ARG A 120 15.08 -12.77 -14.65
CA ARG A 120 14.66 -14.15 -14.47
C ARG A 120 15.87 -15.07 -14.33
N ASP A 121 15.81 -15.97 -13.37
CA ASP A 121 16.69 -17.14 -13.30
C ASP A 121 15.89 -18.37 -12.83
N GLY A 122 15.60 -19.30 -13.74
CA GLY A 122 14.78 -20.48 -13.46
C GLY A 122 13.40 -20.13 -12.86
N GLU A 123 13.14 -20.60 -11.63
CA GLU A 123 11.90 -20.38 -10.86
C GLU A 123 11.88 -19.06 -10.07
N ARG A 124 12.95 -18.25 -10.16
CA ARG A 124 13.14 -17.06 -9.34
C ARG A 124 13.06 -15.77 -10.16
N GLU A 125 12.39 -14.79 -9.58
CA GLU A 125 12.24 -13.44 -10.09
C GLU A 125 13.11 -12.49 -9.27
N HIS A 126 14.09 -11.87 -9.91
CA HIS A 126 14.95 -10.87 -9.32
C HIS A 126 14.35 -9.50 -9.59
N THR A 127 14.19 -8.62 -8.61
CA THR A 127 13.84 -7.22 -8.80
C THR A 127 14.92 -6.35 -8.20
N LEU A 128 15.54 -5.50 -9.01
CA LEU A 128 16.53 -4.52 -8.62
C LEU A 128 15.90 -3.13 -8.68
N SER A 129 15.60 -2.53 -7.53
CA SER A 129 15.02 -1.18 -7.47
C SER A 129 16.07 -0.14 -7.09
N PHE A 130 16.16 0.93 -7.87
CA PHE A 130 17.11 2.02 -7.68
C PHE A 130 16.45 3.19 -6.95
N ASP A 131 17.19 3.77 -6.03
CA ASP A 131 16.90 5.05 -5.42
C ASP A 131 17.73 6.12 -6.15
N GLU A 132 17.07 6.95 -6.97
CA GLU A 132 17.75 8.00 -7.74
C GLU A 132 18.30 9.13 -6.85
N ALA A 133 17.77 9.33 -5.64
CA ALA A 133 18.26 10.39 -4.74
C ALA A 133 19.64 10.04 -4.16
N ASN A 134 19.85 8.77 -3.83
CA ASN A 134 21.06 8.30 -3.15
C ASN A 134 21.98 7.48 -4.06
N GLY A 135 21.52 7.11 -5.25
CA GLY A 135 22.24 6.27 -6.22
C GLY A 135 22.38 4.80 -5.81
N ALA A 136 21.81 4.38 -4.67
CA ALA A 136 21.83 3.00 -4.20
C ALA A 136 20.80 2.12 -4.93
N ALA A 137 21.08 0.82 -5.05
CA ALA A 137 20.11 -0.15 -5.56
C ALA A 137 19.84 -1.24 -4.52
N LEU A 138 18.56 -1.55 -4.35
CA LEU A 138 18.08 -2.66 -3.55
C LEU A 138 17.78 -3.84 -4.46
N TRP A 139 18.53 -4.92 -4.31
CA TRP A 139 18.24 -6.19 -4.96
C TRP A 139 17.33 -7.05 -4.08
N THR A 140 16.31 -7.62 -4.69
CA THR A 140 15.34 -8.51 -4.06
C THR A 140 15.11 -9.73 -4.95
N GLN A 141 15.06 -10.93 -4.38
CA GLN A 141 14.84 -12.18 -5.11
C GLN A 141 13.59 -12.90 -4.56
N ARG A 142 12.61 -13.27 -5.41
CA ARG A 142 11.35 -13.90 -5.00
C ARG A 142 11.00 -15.15 -5.83
N PRO A 143 10.29 -16.14 -5.27
CA PRO A 143 9.66 -17.22 -6.03
C PRO A 143 8.54 -16.69 -6.94
N ARG A 144 8.37 -17.32 -8.10
CA ARG A 144 7.44 -16.89 -9.16
C ARG A 144 5.95 -16.99 -8.75
N ALA A 145 5.15 -15.98 -9.14
CA ALA A 145 3.69 -16.07 -9.25
C ALA A 145 3.22 -15.65 -10.66
N THR A 146 2.31 -16.41 -11.25
CA THR A 146 1.90 -16.31 -12.66
C THR A 146 0.89 -15.18 -12.88
N ARG A 147 1.24 -14.10 -13.60
CA ARG A 147 0.27 -13.07 -14.02
C ARG A 147 0.54 -12.60 -15.45
N GLY A 148 -0.51 -12.57 -16.27
CA GLY A 148 -0.45 -12.26 -17.70
C GLY A 148 -0.10 -10.80 -18.02
N GLU A 149 0.69 -10.61 -19.07
CA GLU A 149 1.16 -9.32 -19.59
C GLU A 149 0.08 -8.64 -20.49
N PRO A 150 -0.16 -7.32 -20.34
CA PRO A 150 -0.92 -6.54 -21.30
C PRO A 150 -0.03 -5.91 -22.39
N GLU A 151 -0.54 -5.91 -23.62
CA GLU A 151 0.07 -5.36 -24.83
C GLU A 151 0.00 -3.82 -24.90
N ARG A 152 1.07 -3.14 -25.36
CA ARG A 152 1.17 -1.66 -25.46
C ARG A 152 2.12 -1.19 -26.58
N ARG A 153 2.00 0.09 -26.98
CA ARG A 153 2.67 0.76 -28.13
C ARG A 153 3.70 1.79 -27.65
N ALA A 154 4.75 2.05 -28.44
CA ALA A 154 5.95 2.79 -27.98
C ALA A 154 6.19 4.13 -28.72
N LEU A 155 6.78 5.11 -28.02
CA LEU A 155 7.53 6.24 -28.59
C LEU A 155 8.96 6.14 -28.03
N GLU A 156 10.01 6.06 -28.85
CA GLU A 156 11.37 5.84 -28.31
C GLU A 156 12.20 7.12 -28.23
N LEU A 157 12.75 7.42 -27.05
CA LEU A 157 13.82 8.42 -26.89
C LEU A 157 15.18 7.72 -26.78
N PRO A 158 16.13 7.98 -27.71
CA PRO A 158 17.44 7.33 -27.73
C PRO A 158 18.23 7.49 -26.42
N ALA A 159 18.25 8.68 -25.82
CA ALA A 159 18.99 8.95 -24.57
C ALA A 159 18.45 8.16 -23.36
N VAL A 160 17.12 7.99 -23.28
CA VAL A 160 16.50 7.17 -22.22
C VAL A 160 16.81 5.70 -22.46
N ARG A 161 16.75 5.24 -23.72
CA ARG A 161 17.09 3.87 -24.09
C ARG A 161 18.54 3.54 -23.76
N GLU A 162 19.47 4.44 -24.08
CA GLU A 162 20.89 4.28 -23.76
C GLU A 162 21.15 4.26 -22.25
N ALA A 163 20.52 5.15 -21.49
CA ALA A 163 20.64 5.16 -20.03
C ALA A 163 20.03 3.90 -19.37
N LEU A 164 18.88 3.42 -19.86
CA LEU A 164 18.28 2.17 -19.39
C LEU A 164 19.10 0.95 -19.79
N ALA A 165 19.66 0.94 -21.00
CA ALA A 165 20.53 -0.14 -21.48
C ALA A 165 21.84 -0.20 -20.68
N SER A 166 22.51 0.95 -20.46
CA SER A 166 23.74 1.01 -19.66
C SER A 166 23.49 0.60 -18.21
N THR A 167 22.38 1.06 -17.61
CA THR A 167 21.98 0.66 -16.25
C THR A 167 21.68 -0.84 -16.17
N THR A 168 21.03 -1.41 -17.17
CA THR A 168 20.73 -2.86 -17.24
C THR A 168 22.01 -3.67 -17.37
N GLN A 169 22.95 -3.23 -18.21
CA GLN A 169 24.24 -3.89 -18.40
C GLN A 169 25.13 -3.80 -17.15
N ALA A 170 25.20 -2.64 -16.50
CA ALA A 170 25.91 -2.45 -15.25
C ALA A 170 25.35 -3.33 -14.12
N ALA A 171 24.01 -3.43 -14.03
CA ALA A 171 23.34 -4.31 -13.08
C ALA A 171 23.65 -5.79 -13.34
N LEU A 172 23.60 -6.24 -14.60
CA LEU A 172 23.97 -7.59 -14.99
C LEU A 172 25.42 -7.92 -14.62
N HIS A 173 26.35 -6.99 -14.86
CA HIS A 173 27.75 -7.21 -14.54
C HIS A 173 27.97 -7.26 -13.02
N ALA A 174 27.37 -6.36 -12.25
CA ALA A 174 27.45 -6.35 -10.79
C ALA A 174 26.86 -7.63 -10.16
N LEU A 175 25.82 -8.21 -10.77
CA LEU A 175 25.24 -9.48 -10.32
C LEU A 175 26.15 -10.67 -10.64
N ARG A 176 26.75 -10.70 -11.84
CA ARG A 176 27.71 -11.74 -12.23
C ARG A 176 28.97 -11.73 -11.39
N SER A 177 29.50 -10.54 -11.08
CA SER A 177 30.66 -10.41 -10.18
C SER A 177 30.34 -10.83 -8.75
N ALA A 178 29.06 -10.80 -8.36
CA ALA A 178 28.55 -11.32 -7.09
C ALA A 178 28.17 -12.81 -7.13
N GLY A 179 28.46 -13.52 -8.24
CA GLY A 179 28.21 -14.96 -8.40
C GLY A 179 26.80 -15.34 -8.89
N GLU A 180 25.97 -14.38 -9.30
CA GLU A 180 24.61 -14.60 -9.77
C GLU A 180 24.54 -14.54 -11.32
N GLU A 181 23.83 -15.46 -11.98
CA GLU A 181 23.70 -15.49 -13.44
C GLU A 181 22.25 -15.30 -13.93
N PRO A 182 21.62 -14.12 -13.72
CA PRO A 182 20.28 -13.87 -14.22
C PRO A 182 20.25 -13.92 -15.76
N ARG A 183 19.35 -14.72 -16.33
CA ARG A 183 19.30 -15.02 -17.76
C ARG A 183 18.48 -14.04 -18.60
N ASP A 184 17.73 -13.11 -17.99
CA ASP A 184 16.88 -12.17 -18.75
C ASP A 184 16.47 -10.97 -17.88
N LEU A 185 17.35 -9.98 -17.71
CA LEU A 185 17.12 -8.78 -16.91
C LEU A 185 16.45 -7.69 -17.76
N ARG A 186 15.19 -7.41 -17.47
CA ARG A 186 14.32 -6.46 -18.20
C ARG A 186 13.90 -5.30 -17.32
N VAL A 187 13.53 -4.17 -17.90
CA VAL A 187 12.98 -3.05 -17.13
C VAL A 187 11.53 -3.37 -16.73
N ARG A 188 11.24 -3.51 -15.42
CA ARG A 188 9.86 -3.75 -14.92
C ARG A 188 9.07 -2.47 -14.79
N SER A 189 9.70 -1.44 -14.25
CA SER A 189 9.13 -0.12 -14.11
C SER A 189 10.23 0.92 -14.17
N ALA A 190 9.96 2.06 -14.80
CA ALA A 190 10.84 3.21 -14.75
C ALA A 190 10.09 4.40 -14.14
N PRO A 191 10.82 5.43 -13.65
CA PRO A 191 10.18 6.64 -13.16
C PRO A 191 9.32 7.30 -14.25
N VAL A 192 8.32 8.04 -13.83
CA VAL A 192 7.53 8.90 -14.72
C VAL A 192 8.04 10.32 -14.56
N LEU A 193 8.43 10.97 -15.65
CA LEU A 193 8.75 12.39 -15.66
C LEU A 193 7.43 13.17 -15.68
N GLU A 194 7.15 13.93 -14.63
CA GLU A 194 6.04 14.89 -14.61
C GLU A 194 6.58 16.27 -15.01
N LEU A 195 5.93 16.92 -15.98
CA LEU A 195 6.31 18.26 -16.45
C LEU A 195 5.09 19.14 -16.74
N GLY A 196 5.25 20.44 -16.53
CA GLY A 196 4.31 21.47 -16.96
C GLY A 196 4.63 21.93 -18.39
N LEU A 197 3.61 22.01 -19.24
CA LEU A 197 3.70 22.49 -20.61
C LEU A 197 2.81 23.72 -20.81
N VAL A 198 3.20 24.64 -21.67
CA VAL A 198 2.36 25.75 -22.15
C VAL A 198 2.16 25.58 -23.64
N ALA A 199 0.90 25.51 -24.08
CA ALA A 199 0.52 25.37 -25.49
C ALA A 199 -0.57 26.38 -25.83
N GLY A 200 -0.30 27.31 -26.76
CA GLY A 200 -1.28 28.35 -27.14
C GLY A 200 -1.75 29.24 -25.99
N GLY A 201 -0.91 29.45 -24.96
CA GLY A 201 -1.24 30.24 -23.77
C GLY A 201 -1.89 29.45 -22.62
N GLU A 202 -2.22 28.17 -22.80
CA GLU A 202 -2.81 27.32 -21.76
C GLU A 202 -1.77 26.44 -21.07
N LYS A 203 -1.78 26.42 -19.73
CA LYS A 203 -0.92 25.54 -18.90
C LYS A 203 -1.48 24.11 -18.86
N ARG A 204 -0.75 23.13 -19.40
CA ARG A 204 -1.07 21.70 -19.44
C ARG A 204 -0.08 20.92 -18.58
N ARG A 205 -0.48 19.74 -18.10
CA ARG A 205 0.44 18.83 -17.40
C ARG A 205 0.68 17.61 -18.26
N ALA A 206 1.93 17.24 -18.46
CA ALA A 206 2.29 16.02 -19.16
C ALA A 206 3.03 15.05 -18.24
N SER A 207 2.83 13.77 -18.48
CA SER A 207 3.56 12.69 -17.83
C SER A 207 4.21 11.83 -18.90
N TYR A 208 5.52 11.67 -18.84
CA TYR A 208 6.28 10.80 -19.72
C TYR A 208 6.73 9.53 -18.97
N ASP A 209 6.22 8.37 -19.38
CA ASP A 209 6.60 7.08 -18.80
C ASP A 209 7.92 6.62 -19.42
N LEU A 210 9.02 6.66 -18.66
CA LEU A 210 10.35 6.31 -19.16
C LEU A 210 10.47 4.84 -19.59
N ALA A 211 9.63 3.93 -19.08
CA ALA A 211 9.69 2.51 -19.40
C ALA A 211 9.01 2.21 -20.73
N LYS A 212 7.91 2.93 -21.02
CA LYS A 212 7.13 2.74 -22.25
C LYS A 212 7.49 3.73 -23.35
N GLY A 213 8.15 4.81 -22.96
CA GLY A 213 8.40 5.97 -23.79
C GLY A 213 7.11 6.68 -24.21
N GLU A 214 6.04 6.60 -23.41
CA GLU A 214 4.76 7.21 -23.74
C GLU A 214 4.64 8.60 -23.10
N LEU A 215 4.39 9.64 -23.91
CA LEU A 215 4.00 10.96 -23.43
C LEU A 215 2.47 11.05 -23.36
N VAL A 216 1.94 11.26 -22.16
CA VAL A 216 0.52 11.51 -21.93
C VAL A 216 0.35 12.97 -21.52
N VAL A 217 -0.33 13.76 -22.35
CA VAL A 217 -0.66 15.17 -22.06
C VAL A 217 -2.07 15.24 -21.53
N HIS A 218 -2.23 15.81 -20.34
CA HIS A 218 -3.52 16.04 -19.70
C HIS A 218 -4.01 17.47 -20.00
N PRO A 219 -5.27 17.65 -20.45
CA PRO A 219 -5.83 18.97 -20.70
C PRO A 219 -5.87 19.80 -19.41
N ALA A 220 -5.59 21.10 -19.57
CA ALA A 220 -5.67 22.08 -18.49
C ALA A 220 -7.08 22.10 -17.91
N GLY A 221 -7.24 21.77 -16.62
CA GLY A 221 -8.53 21.88 -15.93
C GLY A 221 -9.38 20.61 -15.87
N GLU A 222 -8.96 19.48 -16.44
CA GLU A 222 -9.48 18.19 -15.96
C GLU A 222 -8.89 17.92 -14.57
N GLU A 223 -9.51 18.52 -13.54
CA GLU A 223 -9.42 17.99 -12.21
C GLU A 223 -9.96 16.56 -12.28
N ARG A 224 -9.04 15.60 -12.42
CA ARG A 224 -9.31 14.16 -12.36
C ARG A 224 -10.35 13.96 -11.27
N ALA A 225 -11.61 13.69 -11.65
CA ALA A 225 -12.73 13.79 -10.74
C ALA A 225 -12.34 13.12 -9.42
N ARG A 226 -12.18 13.92 -8.36
CA ARG A 226 -11.61 13.46 -7.09
C ARG A 226 -12.66 12.61 -6.41
N SER A 227 -12.82 11.39 -6.91
CA SER A 227 -13.74 10.42 -6.35
C SER A 227 -13.21 10.07 -4.98
N LEU A 228 -14.00 10.37 -3.94
CA LEU A 228 -13.69 10.00 -2.56
C LEU A 228 -13.37 8.50 -2.46
N ARG A 229 -14.12 7.66 -3.17
CA ARG A 229 -13.83 6.23 -3.28
C ARG A 229 -12.43 5.97 -3.81
N SER A 230 -12.05 6.61 -4.92
CA SER A 230 -10.72 6.44 -5.52
C SER A 230 -9.60 6.98 -4.62
N PHE A 231 -9.86 8.07 -3.89
CA PHE A 231 -8.94 8.61 -2.92
C PHE A 231 -8.74 7.65 -1.74
N LEU A 232 -9.83 7.21 -1.10
CA LEU A 232 -9.80 6.28 0.04
C LEU A 232 -9.15 4.95 -0.34
N LEU A 233 -9.45 4.40 -1.53
CA LEU A 233 -8.80 3.19 -2.02
C LEU A 233 -7.30 3.39 -2.20
N ARG A 234 -6.86 4.48 -2.84
CA ARG A 234 -5.44 4.77 -3.01
C ARG A 234 -4.74 4.98 -1.66
N LEU A 235 -5.39 5.67 -0.74
CA LEU A 235 -4.88 5.90 0.61
C LEU A 235 -4.74 4.56 1.36
N HIS A 236 -5.76 3.72 1.28
CA HIS A 236 -5.77 2.39 1.90
C HIS A 236 -4.69 1.46 1.33
N THR A 237 -4.45 1.52 0.02
CA THR A 237 -3.40 0.72 -0.65
C THR A 237 -2.04 1.41 -0.66
N ALA A 238 -1.90 2.61 -0.10
CA ALA A 238 -0.61 3.27 -0.01
C ALA A 238 0.20 2.65 1.12
N HIS A 239 1.31 2.01 0.77
CA HIS A 239 2.20 1.34 1.71
C HIS A 239 3.68 1.58 1.36
N GLY A 240 4.56 1.21 2.28
CA GLY A 240 6.01 1.25 2.13
C GLY A 240 6.63 2.61 2.46
N TYR A 241 7.83 2.55 3.03
CA TYR A 241 8.59 3.73 3.39
C TYR A 241 9.24 4.38 2.15
N PRO A 242 8.99 5.68 1.90
CA PRO A 242 9.74 6.44 0.90
C PRO A 242 11.18 6.69 1.37
N ALA A 243 12.06 7.06 0.44
CA ALA A 243 13.43 7.46 0.76
C ALA A 243 13.47 8.84 1.42
N GLU A 244 12.57 9.73 1.02
CA GLU A 244 12.47 11.09 1.54
C GLU A 244 11.47 11.18 2.70
N LEU A 245 11.78 12.01 3.69
CA LEU A 245 10.88 12.31 4.79
C LEU A 245 9.72 13.19 4.30
N GLY A 246 8.49 12.71 4.42
CA GLY A 246 7.31 13.48 4.04
C GLY A 246 5.99 12.87 4.51
N ALA A 247 4.87 13.34 3.95
CA ALA A 247 3.53 12.88 4.30
C ALA A 247 3.35 11.35 4.13
N ARG A 248 4.08 10.75 3.17
CA ARG A 248 4.05 9.30 2.96
C ARG A 248 4.79 8.54 4.05
N THR A 249 5.86 9.08 4.63
CA THR A 249 6.55 8.50 5.80
C THR A 249 5.65 8.54 7.03
N ALA A 250 4.98 9.68 7.27
CA ALA A 250 4.01 9.80 8.34
C ALA A 250 2.85 8.81 8.18
N TRP A 251 2.35 8.63 6.95
CA TRP A 251 1.33 7.63 6.64
C TRP A 251 1.82 6.20 6.95
N ALA A 252 3.02 5.83 6.51
CA ALA A 252 3.60 4.51 6.79
C ALA A 252 3.73 4.26 8.30
N LEU A 253 4.16 5.25 9.08
CA LEU A 253 4.22 5.16 10.55
C LEU A 253 2.83 4.97 11.19
N LEU A 254 1.79 5.64 10.67
CA LEU A 254 0.43 5.45 11.15
C LEU A 254 -0.09 4.04 10.87
N VAL A 255 0.27 3.46 9.72
CA VAL A 255 -0.07 2.06 9.39
C VAL A 255 0.60 1.09 10.35
N ASP A 256 1.88 1.30 10.69
CA ASP A 256 2.58 0.47 11.69
C ASP A 256 1.97 0.58 13.08
N LEU A 257 1.64 1.80 13.52
CA LEU A 257 0.96 2.03 14.78
C LEU A 257 -0.41 1.34 14.81
N MET A 258 -1.15 1.36 13.69
CA MET A 258 -2.42 0.65 13.56
C MET A 258 -2.22 -0.86 13.67
N ALA A 259 -1.22 -1.43 12.99
CA ALA A 259 -0.90 -2.86 13.10
C ALA A 259 -0.58 -3.25 14.56
N ALA A 260 0.27 -2.47 15.25
CA ALA A 260 0.57 -2.67 16.66
C ALA A 260 -0.68 -2.57 17.55
N ALA A 261 -1.56 -1.58 17.30
CA ALA A 261 -2.80 -1.41 18.03
C ALA A 261 -3.75 -2.62 17.84
N LEU A 262 -3.85 -3.18 16.64
CA LEU A 262 -4.66 -4.38 16.38
C LEU A 262 -4.12 -5.61 17.13
N VAL A 263 -2.80 -5.81 17.18
CA VAL A 263 -2.18 -6.88 17.97
C VAL A 263 -2.49 -6.71 19.46
N LEU A 264 -2.31 -5.50 19.99
CA LEU A 264 -2.63 -5.19 21.39
C LEU A 264 -4.12 -5.38 21.70
N TRP A 265 -5.01 -5.02 20.77
CA TRP A 265 -6.44 -5.22 20.94
C TRP A 265 -6.81 -6.70 20.99
N VAL A 266 -6.25 -7.53 20.10
CA VAL A 266 -6.44 -8.98 20.16
C VAL A 266 -5.92 -9.56 21.48
N ALA A 267 -4.70 -9.20 21.88
CA ALA A 267 -4.09 -9.71 23.11
C ALA A 267 -4.90 -9.31 24.35
N SER A 268 -5.24 -8.03 24.49
CA SER A 268 -6.04 -7.52 25.60
C SER A 268 -7.45 -8.10 25.63
N GLY A 269 -8.10 -8.25 24.47
CA GLY A 269 -9.42 -8.89 24.34
C GLY A 269 -9.42 -10.34 24.81
N LEU A 270 -8.40 -11.12 24.43
CA LEU A 270 -8.20 -12.50 24.88
C LEU A 270 -7.95 -12.57 26.40
N LEU A 271 -7.09 -11.69 26.94
CA LEU A 271 -6.82 -11.62 28.38
C LEU A 271 -8.08 -11.27 29.18
N MET A 272 -8.83 -10.25 28.76
CA MET A 272 -10.09 -9.84 29.41
C MET A 272 -11.13 -10.96 29.35
N TRP A 273 -11.29 -11.61 28.20
CA TRP A 273 -12.19 -12.75 28.07
C TRP A 273 -11.80 -13.89 29.01
N TRP A 274 -10.51 -14.21 29.08
CA TRP A 274 -10.00 -15.28 29.94
C TRP A 274 -10.31 -15.03 31.42
N GLN A 275 -10.29 -13.78 31.87
CA GLN A 275 -10.65 -13.42 33.25
C GLN A 275 -12.15 -13.65 33.56
N MET A 276 -13.02 -13.64 32.56
CA MET A 276 -14.47 -13.84 32.73
C MET A 276 -14.85 -15.33 32.84
N LYS A 277 -14.64 -15.92 34.02
CA LYS A 277 -14.85 -17.35 34.33
C LYS A 277 -16.16 -17.94 33.78
N LEU A 278 -17.28 -17.22 33.95
CA LEU A 278 -18.62 -17.68 33.55
C LEU A 278 -18.80 -17.77 32.02
N LEU A 279 -18.07 -16.95 31.25
CA LEU A 279 -18.24 -16.84 29.79
C LEU A 279 -17.16 -17.59 29.01
N ARG A 280 -16.24 -18.30 29.69
CA ARG A 280 -15.12 -19.01 29.06
C ARG A 280 -15.60 -20.05 28.04
N ARG A 281 -16.54 -20.92 28.38
CA ARG A 281 -16.99 -21.98 27.46
C ARG A 281 -17.61 -21.40 26.19
N ALA A 282 -18.54 -20.46 26.34
CA ALA A 282 -19.20 -19.82 25.19
C ALA A 282 -18.20 -19.02 24.34
N GLY A 283 -17.26 -18.31 24.96
CA GLY A 283 -16.23 -17.60 24.22
C GLY A 283 -15.22 -18.53 23.53
N LEU A 284 -14.93 -19.71 24.11
CA LEU A 284 -14.08 -20.72 23.49
C LEU A 284 -14.75 -21.26 22.22
N VAL A 285 -16.05 -21.52 22.27
CA VAL A 285 -16.84 -21.91 21.09
C VAL A 285 -16.79 -20.82 20.02
N ALA A 286 -16.96 -19.54 20.40
CA ALA A 286 -16.88 -18.42 19.46
C ALA A 286 -15.49 -18.30 18.82
N LEU A 287 -14.43 -18.36 19.63
CA LEU A 287 -13.03 -18.30 19.16
C LEU A 287 -12.69 -19.49 18.24
N ALA A 288 -13.10 -20.71 18.62
CA ALA A 288 -12.88 -21.91 17.82
C ALA A 288 -13.62 -21.84 16.47
N THR A 289 -14.87 -21.35 16.48
CA THR A 289 -15.65 -21.15 15.24
C THR A 289 -14.96 -20.17 14.31
N GLY A 290 -14.48 -19.04 14.84
CA GLY A 290 -13.70 -18.07 14.09
C GLY A 290 -12.40 -18.66 13.53
N GLY A 291 -11.68 -19.44 14.35
CA GLY A 291 -10.42 -20.07 13.95
C GLY A 291 -10.61 -21.08 12.83
N ILE A 292 -11.61 -21.95 12.93
CA ILE A 292 -11.97 -22.90 11.88
C ILE A 292 -12.34 -22.16 10.60
N ALA A 293 -13.18 -21.12 10.69
CA ALA A 293 -13.57 -20.32 9.53
C ALA A 293 -12.35 -19.66 8.84
N ALA A 294 -11.43 -19.10 9.62
CA ALA A 294 -10.20 -18.51 9.09
C ALA A 294 -9.30 -19.53 8.41
N LEU A 295 -9.13 -20.72 8.99
CA LEU A 295 -8.33 -21.81 8.40
C LEU A 295 -8.95 -22.32 7.09
N VAL A 296 -10.24 -22.64 7.10
CA VAL A 296 -10.96 -23.11 5.91
C VAL A 296 -10.90 -22.07 4.81
N LEU A 297 -11.15 -20.80 5.12
CA LEU A 297 -11.07 -19.73 4.12
C LEU A 297 -9.64 -19.55 3.60
N GLY A 298 -8.65 -19.60 4.49
CA GLY A 298 -7.24 -19.49 4.16
C GLY A 298 -6.78 -20.60 3.21
N GLU A 299 -7.13 -21.85 3.50
CA GLU A 299 -6.85 -23.01 2.63
C GLU A 299 -7.49 -22.86 1.25
N ARG A 300 -8.78 -22.48 1.20
CA ARG A 300 -9.50 -22.26 -0.06
C ARG A 300 -8.90 -21.13 -0.89
N MET A 301 -8.49 -20.04 -0.24
CA MET A 301 -7.82 -18.93 -0.91
C MET A 301 -6.44 -19.34 -1.41
N TRP A 302 -5.68 -20.13 -0.63
CA TRP A 302 -4.37 -20.64 -1.03
C TRP A 302 -4.47 -21.51 -2.28
N GLY A 303 -5.41 -22.47 -2.31
CA GLY A 303 -5.62 -23.33 -3.47
C GLY A 303 -6.13 -22.61 -4.74
N LEU A 304 -6.67 -21.39 -4.62
CA LEU A 304 -7.02 -20.55 -5.77
C LEU A 304 -5.84 -19.71 -6.29
N LEU A 305 -4.81 -19.51 -5.46
CA LEU A 305 -3.65 -18.67 -5.77
C LEU A 305 -2.41 -19.48 -6.19
N ALA A 306 -2.34 -20.76 -5.81
CA ALA A 306 -1.33 -21.72 -6.23
C ALA A 306 -1.66 -22.33 -7.60
#